data_AF-A0A933P3Y2-F1
#
_entry.id   AF-A0A933P3Y2-F1
#
_cell.length_a   1.000
_cell.length_b   1.000
_cell.length_c   1.000
_cell.angle_alpha   90.00
_cell.angle_beta   90.00
_cell.angle_gamma   90.00
#
_symmetry.space_group_name_H-M   'P 1'
#
loop_
_entity.id
_entity.type
_entity.pdbx_description
1 polymer ?
#
loop_
_entity_poly.entity_id
_entity_poly.type
_entity_poly.pdbx_seq_one_letter_code
_entity_poly.pdbx_strand_id
1 'polypeptide(L)'
;MSSRAVGGCPNPNGSPVRQQLQRLLDQSLGDDPRQALIAAHQLGEEREWLLQRAVALARREQWSWSRIGRLLGVSRQAARQKFDGVAPRLPPHQRADHRSPLEQQARDTERVLRDIRNGTWQRDQGAGGDDVVPW
;
A
#
# COMPACT_ATOMS: atom_id res chain seq x y z
N MET A 1 24.18 11.75 38.66
CA MET A 1 23.01 10.90 38.34
C MET A 1 21.97 11.78 37.66
N SER A 2 21.80 11.64 36.34
CA SER A 2 20.51 11.87 35.67
C SER A 2 20.61 11.39 34.23
N SER A 3 19.76 10.40 33.96
CA SER A 3 19.67 9.63 32.73
C SER A 3 19.06 10.47 31.62
N ARG A 4 19.74 10.59 30.48
CA ARG A 4 19.15 11.16 29.26
C ARG A 4 18.26 10.10 28.62
N ALA A 5 16.96 10.38 28.62
CA ALA A 5 15.99 9.65 27.83
C ALA A 5 16.40 9.68 26.35
N VAL A 6 16.74 8.50 25.80
CA VAL A 6 16.85 8.28 24.36
C VAL A 6 15.43 8.15 23.82
N GLY A 7 14.75 9.29 23.64
CA GLY A 7 13.53 9.37 22.86
C GLY A 7 13.91 9.22 21.39
N GLY A 8 13.82 7.99 20.86
CA GLY A 8 13.94 7.74 19.43
C GLY A 8 12.80 8.44 18.71
N CYS A 9 13.12 9.49 17.95
CA CYS A 9 12.16 10.12 17.04
C CYS A 9 11.59 9.05 16.09
N PRO A 10 10.27 9.01 15.85
CA PRO A 10 9.70 8.18 14.78
C PRO A 10 10.24 8.72 13.45
N ASN A 11 10.99 7.90 12.71
CA ASN A 11 11.50 8.27 11.39
C ASN A 11 10.32 8.51 10.43
N PRO A 12 10.08 9.74 9.93
CA PRO A 12 9.02 10.01 8.94
C PRO A 12 9.37 9.45 7.54
N ASN A 13 10.59 8.93 7.35
CA ASN A 13 11.15 8.50 6.07
C ASN A 13 11.06 6.98 5.84
N GLY A 14 10.01 6.31 6.32
CA GLY A 14 9.73 4.95 5.85
C GLY A 14 9.41 5.01 4.36
N SER A 15 10.05 4.20 3.51
CA SER A 15 9.68 4.18 2.10
C SER A 15 8.16 3.93 1.98
N PRO A 16 7.43 4.68 1.14
CA PRO A 16 5.97 4.56 1.06
C PRO A 16 5.53 3.11 0.78
N VAL A 17 6.35 2.37 0.02
CA VAL A 17 6.20 0.94 -0.22
C VAL A 17 6.22 0.11 1.07
N ARG A 18 7.16 0.38 1.99
CA ARG A 18 7.29 -0.36 3.26
C ARG A 18 6.07 -0.15 4.13
N GLN A 19 5.63 1.11 4.29
CA GLN A 19 4.47 1.43 5.11
C GLN A 19 3.20 0.78 4.55
N GLN A 20 3.03 0.79 3.23
CA GLN A 20 1.92 0.10 2.59
C GLN A 20 1.97 -1.41 2.83
N LEU A 21 3.13 -2.06 2.66
CA LEU A 21 3.27 -3.49 2.91
C LEU A 21 2.96 -3.87 4.36
N GLN A 22 3.43 -3.06 5.33
CA GLN A 22 3.11 -3.24 6.74
C GLN A 22 1.59 -3.17 6.96
N ARG A 23 0.92 -2.15 6.40
CA ARG A 23 -0.53 -2.00 6.49
C ARG A 23 -1.29 -3.19 5.90
N LEU A 24 -0.88 -3.68 4.72
CA LEU A 24 -1.51 -4.85 4.09
C LEU A 24 -1.31 -6.13 4.92
N LEU A 25 -0.13 -6.30 5.52
CA LEU A 25 0.14 -7.41 6.43
C LEU A 25 -0.78 -7.34 7.65
N ASP A 26 -0.86 -6.18 8.31
CA ASP A 26 -1.71 -5.99 9.48
C ASP A 26 -3.19 -6.25 9.15
N GLN A 27 -3.67 -5.73 8.01
CA GLN A 27 -5.06 -5.96 7.56
C GLN A 27 -5.32 -7.43 7.19
N SER A 28 -4.35 -8.13 6.60
CA SER A 28 -4.49 -9.55 6.23
C SER A 28 -4.57 -10.50 7.43
N LEU A 29 -4.03 -10.05 8.59
CA LEU A 29 -4.04 -10.80 9.84
C LEU A 29 -5.17 -10.36 10.78
N GLY A 30 -5.98 -9.38 10.39
CA GLY A 30 -7.08 -8.88 11.21
C GLY A 30 -8.29 -9.81 11.24
N ASP A 31 -9.19 -9.58 12.20
CA ASP A 31 -10.36 -10.43 12.45
C ASP A 31 -11.53 -10.19 11.48
N ASP A 32 -11.50 -9.13 10.66
CA ASP A 32 -12.50 -8.91 9.60
C ASP A 32 -12.14 -9.74 8.36
N PRO A 33 -12.86 -10.84 8.06
CA PRO A 33 -12.52 -11.74 6.96
C PRO A 33 -12.58 -11.05 5.60
N ARG A 34 -13.45 -10.05 5.43
CA ARG A 34 -13.57 -9.32 4.16
C ARG A 34 -12.33 -8.48 3.91
N GLN A 35 -11.86 -7.75 4.93
CA GLN A 35 -10.64 -6.94 4.82
C GLN A 35 -9.41 -7.83 4.67
N ALA A 36 -9.36 -8.93 5.43
CA ALA A 36 -8.24 -9.86 5.37
C ALA A 36 -8.04 -10.44 3.97
N LEU A 37 -9.13 -10.88 3.30
CA LEU A 37 -9.07 -11.40 1.93
C LEU A 37 -8.64 -10.35 0.91
N ILE A 38 -9.16 -9.12 1.01
CA ILE A 38 -8.77 -8.01 0.11
C ILE A 38 -7.28 -7.69 0.28
N ALA A 39 -6.82 -7.57 1.52
CA ALA A 39 -5.43 -7.25 1.83
C ALA A 39 -4.47 -8.36 1.39
N ALA A 40 -4.82 -9.63 1.61
CA ALA A 40 -4.04 -10.78 1.14
C ALA A 40 -3.92 -10.82 -0.39
N HIS A 41 -5.00 -10.50 -1.11
CA HIS A 41 -4.98 -10.39 -2.57
C HIS A 41 -4.05 -9.27 -3.03
N GLN A 42 -4.16 -8.08 -2.43
CA GLN A 42 -3.28 -6.94 -2.74
C GLN A 42 -1.81 -7.21 -2.41
N LEU A 43 -1.53 -7.93 -1.33
CA LEU A 43 -0.18 -8.37 -0.98
C LEU A 43 0.42 -9.31 -2.04
N GLY A 44 -0.41 -10.15 -2.66
CA GLY A 44 -0.01 -10.98 -3.80
C GLY A 44 0.47 -10.16 -5.00
N GLU A 45 -0.25 -9.09 -5.35
CA GLU A 45 0.13 -8.16 -6.42
C GLU A 45 1.43 -7.42 -6.10
N GLU A 46 1.60 -6.94 -4.86
CA GLU A 46 2.83 -6.30 -4.39
C GLU A 46 4.02 -7.26 -4.45
N ARG A 47 3.84 -8.51 -4.00
CA ARG A 47 4.85 -9.55 -4.11
C ARG A 47 5.27 -9.80 -5.55
N GLU A 48 4.31 -9.93 -6.47
CA GLU A 48 4.62 -10.20 -7.88
C GLU A 48 5.40 -9.03 -8.51
N TRP A 49 5.03 -7.79 -8.20
CA TRP A 49 5.80 -6.62 -8.60
C TRP A 49 7.23 -6.62 -8.03
N LEU A 50 7.39 -6.92 -6.73
CA LEU A 50 8.72 -7.02 -6.10
C LEU A 50 9.59 -8.09 -6.77
N LEU A 51 9.01 -9.23 -7.12
CA LEU A 51 9.71 -10.28 -7.86
C LEU A 51 10.18 -9.79 -9.23
N GLN A 52 9.31 -9.13 -10.01
CA GLN A 52 9.70 -8.56 -11.31
C GLN A 52 10.83 -7.54 -11.17
N ARG A 53 10.74 -6.65 -10.17
CA ARG A 53 11.79 -5.65 -9.87
C ARG A 53 13.12 -6.32 -9.52
N ALA A 54 13.10 -7.34 -8.66
CA ALA A 54 14.30 -8.06 -8.24
C ALA A 54 14.93 -8.85 -9.40
N VAL A 55 14.12 -9.50 -10.24
CA VAL A 55 14.59 -10.19 -11.45
C VAL A 55 15.21 -9.21 -12.43
N ALA A 56 14.57 -8.05 -12.66
CA ALA A 56 15.13 -7.02 -13.53
C ALA A 56 16.49 -6.51 -13.02
N LEU A 57 16.64 -6.32 -11.71
CA LEU A 57 17.94 -6.01 -11.10
C LEU A 57 18.97 -7.12 -11.35
N ALA A 58 18.62 -8.38 -11.10
CA ALA A 58 19.52 -9.52 -11.33
C ALA A 58 19.93 -9.63 -12.82
N ARG A 59 19.01 -9.34 -13.75
CA ARG A 59 19.31 -9.33 -15.19
C ARG A 59 20.23 -8.19 -15.59
N ARG A 60 20.11 -7.01 -14.96
CA ARG A 60 21.05 -5.88 -15.14
C ARG A 60 22.46 -6.22 -14.65
N GLU A 61 22.55 -6.99 -13.57
CA GLU A 61 23.80 -7.56 -13.05
C GLU A 61 24.27 -8.80 -13.84
N GLN A 62 23.66 -9.09 -15.00
CA GLN A 62 24.00 -10.18 -15.90
C GLN A 62 23.89 -11.60 -15.30
N TRP A 63 23.07 -11.78 -14.26
CA TRP A 63 22.85 -13.12 -13.67
C TRP A 63 22.16 -14.06 -14.65
N SER A 64 22.59 -15.32 -14.70
CA SER A 64 21.99 -16.33 -15.57
C SER A 64 20.59 -16.74 -15.10
N TRP A 65 19.72 -17.13 -16.05
CA TRP A 65 18.38 -17.63 -15.75
C TRP A 65 18.39 -18.87 -14.84
N SER A 66 19.42 -19.71 -14.93
CA SER A 66 19.57 -20.86 -14.03
C SER A 66 19.80 -20.42 -12.59
N ARG A 67 20.62 -19.38 -12.36
CA ARG A 67 20.87 -18.82 -11.02
C ARG A 67 19.61 -18.19 -10.45
N ILE A 68 18.90 -17.40 -11.27
CA ILE A 68 17.65 -16.75 -10.88
C ILE A 68 16.58 -17.81 -10.53
N GLY A 69 16.38 -18.82 -11.39
CA GLY A 69 15.41 -19.89 -11.15
C GLY A 69 15.68 -20.65 -9.85
N ARG A 70 16.96 -20.99 -9.58
CA ARG A 70 17.37 -21.65 -8.33
C ARG A 70 16.98 -20.84 -7.09
N LEU A 71 17.19 -19.52 -7.10
CA LEU A 71 16.84 -18.64 -5.97
C LEU A 71 15.33 -18.47 -5.80
N LEU A 72 14.57 -18.53 -6.90
CA LEU A 72 13.11 -18.43 -6.90
C LEU A 72 12.41 -19.76 -6.64
N GLY A 73 13.14 -20.88 -6.55
CA GLY A 73 12.56 -22.22 -6.39
C GLY A 73 11.83 -22.73 -7.63
N VAL A 74 12.18 -22.24 -8.83
CA VAL A 74 11.55 -22.64 -10.10
C VAL A 74 12.58 -23.12 -11.11
N SER A 75 12.12 -23.84 -12.14
CA SER A 75 13.02 -24.25 -13.23
C SER A 75 13.52 -23.03 -14.03
N ARG A 76 14.68 -23.17 -14.69
CA ARG A 76 15.21 -22.14 -15.61
C ARG A 76 14.19 -21.74 -16.67
N GLN A 77 13.50 -22.72 -17.25
CA GLN A 77 12.50 -22.50 -18.30
C GLN A 77 11.29 -21.74 -17.75
N ALA A 78 10.81 -22.10 -16.55
CA ALA A 78 9.70 -21.39 -15.89
C ALA A 78 10.08 -19.94 -15.53
N ALA A 79 11.30 -19.71 -15.02
CA ALA A 79 11.79 -18.36 -14.76
C ALA A 79 11.85 -17.51 -16.03
N ARG A 80 12.43 -18.07 -17.12
CA ARG A 80 12.50 -17.37 -18.40
C ARG A 80 11.10 -17.09 -18.96
N GLN A 81 10.23 -18.09 -19.00
CA GLN A 81 8.86 -17.92 -19.50
C GLN A 81 8.10 -16.83 -18.73
N LYS A 82 8.29 -16.73 -17.42
CA LYS A 82 7.57 -15.79 -16.57
C LYS A 82 8.13 -14.36 -16.62
N PHE A 83 9.45 -14.20 -16.74
CA PHE A 83 10.10 -12.91 -16.54
C PHE A 83 10.88 -12.37 -17.75
N ASP A 84 11.13 -13.19 -18.78
CA ASP A 84 11.80 -12.72 -20.00
C ASP A 84 10.85 -11.78 -20.77
N GLY A 85 11.34 -10.59 -21.14
CA GLY A 85 10.54 -9.56 -21.80
C GLY A 85 9.50 -8.83 -20.93
N VAL A 86 9.38 -9.15 -19.63
CA VAL A 86 8.46 -8.45 -18.72
C VAL A 86 9.16 -7.27 -18.07
N ALA A 87 8.86 -6.06 -18.53
CA ALA A 87 9.29 -4.85 -17.84
C ALA A 87 8.62 -4.76 -16.45
N PRO A 88 9.33 -4.34 -15.39
CA PRO A 88 8.71 -4.10 -14.10
C PRO A 88 7.60 -3.07 -14.26
N ARG A 89 6.38 -3.47 -13.92
CA ARG A 89 5.22 -2.56 -13.92
C ARG A 89 5.42 -1.47 -12.84
N LEU A 90 4.65 -0.38 -12.89
CA LEU A 90 4.59 0.59 -11.79
C LEU A 90 4.22 -0.09 -10.46
N PRO A 91 4.68 0.35 -9.29
CA PRO A 91 4.31 -0.29 -8.02
C PRO A 91 2.77 -0.31 -7.84
N PRO A 92 2.15 -1.45 -7.47
CA PRO A 92 0.69 -1.57 -7.39
C PRO A 92 0.03 -0.54 -6.46
N HIS A 93 0.66 -0.22 -5.34
CA HIS A 93 0.20 0.82 -4.42
C HIS A 93 0.17 2.21 -5.04
N GLN A 94 1.09 2.54 -5.95
CA GLN A 94 1.01 3.79 -6.71
C GLN A 94 -0.13 3.72 -7.72
N ARG A 95 -0.38 2.56 -8.34
CA ARG A 95 -1.53 2.40 -9.25
C ARG A 95 -2.87 2.54 -8.53
N ALA A 96 -2.96 2.11 -7.27
CA ALA A 96 -4.14 2.29 -6.44
C ALA A 96 -4.38 3.77 -6.07
N ASP A 97 -3.30 4.51 -5.79
CA ASP A 97 -3.33 5.96 -5.57
C ASP A 97 -3.65 6.77 -6.84
N HIS A 98 -3.42 6.20 -8.03
CA HIS A 98 -3.82 6.76 -9.32
C HIS A 98 -5.19 6.26 -9.81
N ARG A 99 -6.09 5.81 -8.92
CA ARG A 99 -7.53 5.87 -9.24
C ARG A 99 -7.85 7.30 -9.62
N SER A 100 -8.65 7.52 -10.65
CA SER A 100 -8.90 8.88 -11.11
C SER A 100 -9.37 9.73 -9.92
N PRO A 101 -8.91 10.99 -9.79
CA PRO A 101 -9.33 11.84 -8.67
C PRO A 101 -10.85 11.85 -8.46
N LEU A 102 -11.61 11.73 -9.56
CA LEU A 102 -13.06 11.61 -9.58
C LEU A 102 -13.60 10.31 -8.94
N GLU A 103 -12.96 9.16 -9.16
CA GLU A 103 -13.36 7.88 -8.55
C GLU A 103 -13.03 7.82 -7.06
N GLN A 104 -11.93 8.44 -6.65
CA GLN A 104 -11.59 8.58 -5.23
C GLN A 104 -12.65 9.43 -4.53
N GLN A 105 -12.97 10.59 -5.12
CA GLN A 105 -13.97 11.53 -4.61
C GLN A 105 -15.37 10.91 -4.56
N ALA A 106 -15.75 10.08 -5.52
CA ALA A 106 -17.04 9.37 -5.50
C ALA A 106 -17.15 8.42 -4.30
N ARG A 107 -16.08 7.69 -3.97
CA ARG A 107 -16.06 6.77 -2.82
C ARG A 107 -16.03 7.51 -1.48
N ASP A 108 -15.26 8.59 -1.40
CA ASP A 108 -15.21 9.43 -0.21
C ASP A 108 -16.58 10.06 0.05
N THR A 109 -17.22 10.57 -1.02
CA THR A 109 -18.60 11.09 -0.94
C THR A 109 -19.58 10.00 -0.52
N GLU A 110 -19.48 8.79 -1.09
CA GLU A 110 -20.35 7.67 -0.72
C GLU A 110 -20.17 7.24 0.75
N ARG A 111 -18.94 7.31 1.27
CA ARG A 111 -18.65 7.07 2.69
C ARG A 111 -19.28 8.14 3.57
N VAL A 112 -19.07 9.41 3.25
CA VAL A 112 -19.66 10.55 3.99
C VAL A 112 -21.19 10.46 3.99
N LEU A 113 -21.80 10.17 2.84
CA LEU A 113 -23.26 10.02 2.71
C LEU A 113 -23.79 8.82 3.51
N ARG A 114 -23.05 7.72 3.56
CA ARG A 114 -23.39 6.56 4.39
C ARG A 114 -23.36 6.93 5.86
N ASP A 115 -22.34 7.66 6.30
CA ASP A 115 -22.21 8.09 7.69
C ASP A 115 -23.32 9.09 8.06
N ILE A 116 -23.71 9.98 7.14
CA ILE A 116 -24.83 10.91 7.34
C ILE A 116 -26.13 10.12 7.48
N ARG A 117 -26.36 9.13 6.59
CA ARG A 117 -27.53 8.26 6.62
C ARG A 117 -27.61 7.43 7.89
N ASN A 118 -26.46 6.99 8.40
CA ASN A 118 -26.36 6.18 9.61
C ASN A 118 -26.36 7.02 10.90
N GLY A 119 -26.42 8.36 10.79
CA GLY A 119 -26.46 9.28 11.93
C GLY A 119 -25.15 9.33 12.74
N THR A 120 -24.04 8.83 12.20
CA THR A 120 -22.75 8.73 12.91
C THR A 120 -21.88 9.98 12.76
N TRP A 121 -22.34 11.01 12.04
CA TRP A 121 -21.66 12.30 11.95
C TRP A 121 -21.83 13.09 13.25
N GLN A 122 -20.79 13.08 14.07
CA GLN A 122 -20.74 13.81 15.34
C GLN A 122 -20.41 15.28 15.07
N ARG A 123 -21.39 16.16 15.29
CA ARG A 123 -21.20 17.61 15.29
C ARG A 123 -20.39 17.96 16.53
N ASP A 124 -19.10 18.25 16.40
CA ASP A 124 -18.38 18.98 17.44
C ASP A 124 -19.08 20.34 17.61
N GLN A 125 -19.88 20.45 18.67
CA GLN A 125 -20.31 21.73 19.22
C GLN A 125 -19.35 22.07 20.36
N GLY A 126 -18.47 23.02 20.10
CA GLY A 126 -17.58 23.61 21.09
C GLY A 126 -17.46 25.12 20.86
N ALA A 127 -18.40 25.87 21.45
CA ALA A 127 -18.27 27.23 21.96
C ALA A 127 -17.68 28.36 21.07
N GLY A 128 -18.56 29.30 20.69
CA GLY A 128 -18.29 30.74 20.85
C GLY A 128 -17.81 31.51 19.61
N GLY A 129 -18.68 32.35 19.06
CA GLY A 129 -18.31 33.41 18.13
C GLY A 129 -19.42 33.74 17.15
N ASP A 130 -20.27 34.69 17.53
CA ASP A 130 -21.05 35.47 16.57
C ASP A 130 -20.11 35.99 15.49
N ASP A 131 -20.37 35.69 14.21
CA ASP A 131 -19.91 36.53 13.10
C ASP A 131 -20.80 36.32 11.87
N VAL A 132 -21.69 37.31 11.72
CA VAL A 132 -22.21 37.95 10.49
C VAL A 132 -21.95 37.22 9.17
N VAL A 133 -23.04 36.85 8.50
CA VAL A 133 -23.08 36.66 7.04
C VAL A 133 -23.38 38.03 6.40
N PRO A 134 -22.46 38.66 5.66
CA PRO A 134 -22.84 39.71 4.72
C PRO A 134 -23.37 39.06 3.44
N TRP A 135 -24.52 39.56 3.00
CA TRP A 135 -25.21 39.31 1.74
C TRP A 135 -24.29 39.23 0.51
#